data_AF-W5NJZ0-F1
#
_entry.id   AF-W5NJZ0-F1
#
_cell.length_a   1.000
_cell.length_b   1.000
_cell.length_c   1.000
_cell.angle_alpha   90.00
_cell.angle_beta   90.00
_cell.angle_gamma   90.00
#
_symmetry.space_group_name_H-M   'P 1'
#
loop_
_entity.id
_entity.type
_entity.pdbx_description
1 polymer ?
#
loop_
_entity_poly.entity_id
_entity_poly.type
_entity_poly.pdbx_seq_one_letter_code
_entity_poly.pdbx_strand_id
1 'polypeptide(L)'
;RFTELYVEELENETDLRVLVSDYLKGLNVNKTTLGGIISFYLAVRKEANSRLVDGTGHRPHYSLRTLCRALKYAASNPCHSVQRSLYEGFCLSFLTQLDRASHPLVQKLICQHVLGGNTKCLKQPIPEPPKKNCVQVEGYWISKGDMELVIDSSYTLTPTVKLNLRDLARVVSAGTHPVLIQGETSVGKTSLIKWLAASTGNQCVRINN
;
A
#
# COMPACT_ATOMS: atom_id res chain seq x y z
N ARG A 1 27.37 22.10 -22.37
CA ARG A 1 27.93 20.75 -22.20
C ARG A 1 27.63 20.32 -20.78
N PHE A 2 26.79 19.30 -20.58
CA PHE A 2 26.45 18.81 -19.24
C PHE A 2 27.31 17.60 -18.89
N THR A 3 27.57 17.42 -17.60
CA THR A 3 28.21 16.23 -17.04
C THR A 3 27.12 15.46 -16.30
N GLU A 4 26.88 14.23 -16.70
CA GLU A 4 25.95 13.33 -16.01
C GLU A 4 26.68 12.59 -14.89
N LEU A 5 26.06 12.57 -13.70
CA LEU A 5 26.53 11.78 -12.57
C LEU A 5 25.46 10.73 -12.27
N TYR A 6 25.82 9.47 -12.42
CA TYR A 6 24.95 8.35 -12.13
C TYR A 6 25.13 7.92 -10.68
N VAL A 7 24.01 7.79 -9.96
CA VAL A 7 23.98 7.27 -8.60
C VAL A 7 23.34 5.89 -8.66
N GLU A 8 24.09 4.87 -8.27
CA GLU A 8 23.60 3.50 -8.21
C GLU A 8 22.55 3.33 -7.10
N GLU A 9 21.64 2.36 -7.29
CA GLU A 9 20.67 2.03 -6.25
C GLU A 9 21.34 1.35 -5.04
N LEU A 10 20.84 1.64 -3.85
CA LEU A 10 21.37 1.08 -2.62
C LEU A 10 20.92 -0.38 -2.43
N GLU A 11 21.82 -1.32 -2.72
CA GLU A 11 21.60 -2.76 -2.54
C GLU A 11 22.44 -3.38 -1.42
N ASN A 12 23.39 -2.63 -0.87
CA ASN A 12 24.24 -3.11 0.22
C ASN A 12 23.42 -3.35 1.49
N GLU A 13 23.49 -4.57 2.02
CA GLU A 13 22.75 -4.98 3.22
C GLU A 13 23.08 -4.12 4.46
N THR A 14 24.33 -3.68 4.59
CA THR A 14 24.80 -2.87 5.72
C THR A 14 24.14 -1.49 5.69
N ASP A 15 24.12 -0.85 4.52
CA ASP A 15 23.53 0.48 4.38
C ASP A 15 22.01 0.41 4.49
N LEU A 16 21.39 -0.62 3.90
CA LEU A 16 19.96 -0.88 4.08
C LEU A 16 19.61 -1.11 5.55
N ARG A 17 20.47 -1.79 6.32
CA ARG A 17 20.27 -2.00 7.75
C ARG A 17 20.30 -0.68 8.52
N VAL A 18 21.24 0.22 8.22
CA VAL A 18 21.30 1.56 8.83
C VAL A 18 20.03 2.33 8.53
N LEU A 19 19.61 2.37 7.26
CA LEU A 19 18.40 3.06 6.81
C LEU A 19 17.13 2.53 7.51
N VAL A 20 16.91 1.22 7.45
CA VAL A 20 15.70 0.60 8.00
C VAL A 20 15.65 0.78 9.53
N SER A 21 16.81 0.67 10.20
CA SER A 21 16.91 0.89 11.64
C SER A 21 16.58 2.33 12.04
N ASP A 22 17.04 3.34 11.29
CA ASP A 22 16.72 4.74 11.59
C ASP A 22 15.22 5.06 11.40
N TYR A 23 14.61 4.59 10.31
CA TYR A 23 13.18 4.78 10.07
C TYR A 23 12.30 4.14 11.14
N LEU A 24 12.69 2.97 11.65
CA LEU A 24 11.90 2.18 12.61
C LEU A 24 12.35 2.33 14.07
N LYS A 25 13.27 3.27 14.37
CA LYS A 25 13.84 3.45 15.72
C LYS A 25 12.78 3.61 16.82
N GLY A 26 11.67 4.28 16.52
CA GLY A 26 10.58 4.51 17.48
C GLY A 26 9.74 3.27 17.80
N LEU A 27 9.89 2.18 17.04
CA LEU A 27 9.07 0.96 17.19
C LEU A 27 9.82 -0.18 17.88
N ASN A 28 11.11 -0.03 18.21
CA ASN A 28 11.94 -1.06 18.84
C ASN A 28 11.86 -2.43 18.14
N VAL A 29 11.93 -2.42 16.81
CA VAL A 29 11.84 -3.62 15.98
C VAL A 29 13.03 -4.55 16.24
N ASN A 30 12.78 -5.85 16.38
CA ASN A 30 13.82 -6.83 16.64
C ASN A 30 14.73 -7.07 15.40
N LYS A 31 15.94 -7.59 15.64
CA LYS A 31 16.94 -7.87 14.58
C LYS A 31 16.42 -8.80 13.48
N THR A 32 15.55 -9.74 13.83
CA THR A 32 14.96 -10.70 12.88
C THR A 32 14.03 -10.01 11.89
N THR A 33 13.16 -9.13 12.36
CA THR A 33 12.25 -8.35 11.51
C THR A 33 13.03 -7.34 10.67
N LEU A 34 14.07 -6.70 11.22
CA LEU A 34 14.97 -5.83 10.44
C LEU A 34 15.63 -6.60 9.29
N GLY A 35 16.21 -7.77 9.57
CA GLY A 35 16.78 -8.65 8.54
C GLY A 35 15.74 -9.09 7.52
N GLY A 36 14.53 -9.45 7.98
CA GLY A 36 13.41 -9.83 7.14
C GLY A 36 12.96 -8.73 6.17
N ILE A 37 12.91 -7.47 6.62
CA ILE A 37 12.60 -6.32 5.74
C ILE A 37 13.65 -6.17 4.63
N ILE A 38 14.93 -6.31 4.96
CA ILE A 38 16.01 -6.18 3.98
C ILE A 38 15.96 -7.35 3.00
N SER A 39 15.78 -8.59 3.49
CA SER A 39 15.60 -9.77 2.65
C SER A 39 14.38 -9.65 1.72
N PHE A 40 13.26 -9.10 2.22
CA PHE A 40 12.10 -8.81 1.39
C PHE A 40 12.45 -7.85 0.26
N TYR A 41 13.11 -6.73 0.57
CA TYR A 41 13.41 -5.69 -0.41
C TYR A 41 14.34 -6.19 -1.52
N LEU A 42 15.37 -6.97 -1.18
CA LEU A 42 16.25 -7.58 -2.18
C LEU A 42 15.51 -8.65 -3.00
N ALA A 43 14.71 -9.50 -2.35
CA ALA A 43 13.95 -10.55 -3.03
C ALA A 43 12.90 -9.98 -4.00
N VAL A 44 12.12 -8.98 -3.59
CA VAL A 44 11.07 -8.39 -4.44
C VAL A 44 11.66 -7.70 -5.66
N ARG A 45 12.86 -7.10 -5.55
CA ARG A 45 13.58 -6.53 -6.71
C ARG A 45 14.05 -7.60 -7.68
N LYS A 46 14.53 -8.74 -7.19
CA LYS A 46 14.86 -9.89 -8.04
C LYS A 46 13.62 -10.43 -8.78
N GLU A 47 12.49 -10.54 -8.08
CA GLU A 47 11.22 -10.96 -8.69
C GLU A 47 10.71 -9.91 -9.71
N ALA A 48 10.90 -8.62 -9.45
CA ALA A 48 10.56 -7.54 -10.38
C ALA A 48 11.32 -7.63 -11.71
N ASN A 49 12.58 -8.04 -11.66
CA ASN A 49 13.42 -8.21 -12.85
C ASN A 49 13.15 -9.52 -13.61
N SER A 50 12.34 -10.43 -13.07
CA SER A 50 12.13 -11.77 -13.65
C SER A 50 10.69 -12.03 -14.06
N ARG A 51 9.72 -11.81 -13.17
CA ARG A 51 8.34 -12.29 -13.39
C ARG A 51 7.22 -11.37 -12.95
N LEU A 52 7.49 -10.33 -12.15
CA LEU A 52 6.43 -9.41 -11.74
C LEU A 52 6.06 -8.46 -12.88
N VAL A 53 4.78 -8.12 -12.92
CA VAL A 53 4.19 -7.23 -13.91
C VAL A 53 3.29 -6.22 -13.20
N ASP A 54 3.32 -4.98 -13.66
CA ASP A 54 2.44 -3.91 -13.21
C ASP A 54 1.10 -3.92 -13.97
N GLY A 55 0.17 -3.05 -13.57
CA GLY A 55 -1.14 -2.93 -14.23
C GLY A 55 -1.11 -2.53 -15.71
N THR A 56 0.05 -2.23 -16.28
CA THR A 56 0.25 -1.85 -17.69
C THR A 56 1.03 -2.89 -18.50
N GLY A 57 1.43 -4.01 -17.89
CA GLY A 57 2.21 -5.04 -18.57
C GLY A 57 3.72 -4.86 -18.48
N HIS A 58 4.22 -3.86 -17.75
CA HIS A 58 5.65 -3.60 -17.60
C HIS A 58 6.21 -4.16 -16.30
N ARG A 59 7.54 -4.28 -16.22
CA ARG A 59 8.21 -4.68 -14.97
C ARG A 59 8.06 -3.58 -13.93
N PRO A 60 7.59 -3.88 -12.71
CA PRO A 60 7.47 -2.89 -11.67
C PRO A 60 8.86 -2.41 -11.22
N HIS A 61 9.02 -1.10 -11.01
CA HIS A 61 10.26 -0.54 -10.49
C HIS A 61 10.15 -0.27 -8.98
N TYR A 62 11.02 -0.92 -8.19
CA TYR A 62 11.05 -0.79 -6.73
C TYR A 62 12.33 -0.10 -6.24
N SER A 63 12.31 1.23 -6.24
CA SER A 63 13.40 2.07 -5.73
C SER A 63 13.44 2.11 -4.19
N LEU A 64 14.53 2.70 -3.67
CA LEU A 64 14.66 3.03 -2.24
C LEU A 64 13.50 3.90 -1.74
N ARG A 65 12.96 4.77 -2.60
CA ARG A 65 11.80 5.61 -2.27
C ARG A 65 10.57 4.77 -1.95
N THR A 66 10.37 3.64 -2.63
CA THR A 66 9.28 2.71 -2.34
C THR A 66 9.45 2.09 -0.95
N LEU A 67 10.67 1.67 -0.61
CA LEU A 67 10.98 1.15 0.72
C LEU A 67 10.76 2.22 1.81
N CYS A 68 11.30 3.43 1.63
CA CYS A 68 11.14 4.53 2.59
C CYS A 68 9.67 4.90 2.82
N ARG A 69 8.81 4.87 1.78
CA ARG A 69 7.37 5.12 1.94
C ARG A 69 6.70 4.05 2.80
N ALA A 70 7.04 2.77 2.59
CA ALA A 70 6.53 1.67 3.42
C ALA A 70 6.96 1.81 4.88
N LEU A 71 8.25 2.11 5.10
CA LEU A 71 8.82 2.30 6.43
C LEU A 71 8.23 3.51 7.14
N LYS A 72 8.04 4.64 6.45
CA LYS A 72 7.43 5.85 7.01
C LYS A 72 5.99 5.60 7.45
N TYR A 73 5.22 4.86 6.66
CA TYR A 73 3.88 4.43 7.06
C TYR A 73 3.94 3.56 8.31
N ALA A 74 4.78 2.51 8.29
CA ALA A 74 4.91 1.59 9.41
C ALA A 74 5.35 2.29 10.71
N ALA A 75 6.31 3.21 10.62
CA ALA A 75 6.86 4.00 11.72
C ALA A 75 5.79 4.82 12.47
N SER A 76 4.77 5.31 11.75
CA SER A 76 3.63 6.01 12.38
C SER A 76 2.68 5.09 13.16
N ASN A 77 2.86 3.76 13.03
CA ASN A 77 2.07 2.71 13.65
C ASN A 77 0.55 2.93 13.65
N PRO A 78 -0.08 3.23 12.49
CA PRO A 78 -1.47 3.64 12.42
C PRO A 78 -2.45 2.52 12.82
N CYS A 79 -2.03 1.26 12.75
CA CYS A 79 -2.86 0.12 13.13
C CYS A 79 -2.76 -0.24 14.63
N HIS A 80 -2.04 0.54 15.44
CA HIS A 80 -1.74 0.26 16.85
C HIS A 80 -1.10 -1.13 17.09
N SER A 81 -0.52 -1.71 16.05
CA SER A 81 0.15 -3.01 16.05
C SER A 81 1.29 -2.94 15.07
N VAL A 82 2.53 -3.03 15.57
CA VAL A 82 3.75 -2.86 14.74
C VAL A 82 3.75 -3.85 13.57
N GLN A 83 3.39 -5.11 13.81
CA GLN A 83 3.31 -6.12 12.75
C GLN A 83 2.25 -5.77 11.72
N ARG A 84 1.07 -5.29 12.14
CA ARG A 84 0.01 -4.92 11.20
C ARG A 84 0.38 -3.66 10.40
N SER A 85 0.96 -2.66 11.06
CA SER A 85 1.43 -1.43 10.43
C SER A 85 2.54 -1.69 9.41
N LEU A 86 3.47 -2.61 9.71
CA LEU A 86 4.46 -3.10 8.76
C LEU A 86 3.77 -3.76 7.56
N TYR A 87 2.86 -4.71 7.80
CA TYR A 87 2.15 -5.37 6.71
C TYR A 87 1.45 -4.38 5.78
N GLU A 88 0.63 -3.48 6.33
CA GLU A 88 -0.16 -2.53 5.53
C GLU A 88 0.74 -1.52 4.80
N GLY A 89 1.83 -1.05 5.41
CA GLY A 89 2.77 -0.13 4.77
C GLY A 89 3.48 -0.74 3.57
N PHE A 90 3.85 -2.02 3.68
CA PHE A 90 4.47 -2.77 2.59
C PHE A 90 3.45 -3.11 1.50
N CYS A 91 2.23 -3.52 1.86
CA CYS A 91 1.15 -3.71 0.89
C CYS A 91 0.85 -2.41 0.12
N LEU A 92 0.77 -1.28 0.82
CA LEU A 92 0.52 0.03 0.22
C LEU A 92 1.58 0.41 -0.82
N SER A 93 2.85 0.12 -0.53
CA SER A 93 3.97 0.57 -1.35
C SER A 93 4.34 -0.42 -2.47
N PHE A 94 4.14 -1.72 -2.26
CA PHE A 94 4.62 -2.77 -3.17
C PHE A 94 3.52 -3.53 -3.90
N LEU A 95 2.24 -3.44 -3.50
CA LEU A 95 1.15 -4.18 -4.19
C LEU A 95 0.30 -3.32 -5.10
N THR A 96 0.18 -2.02 -4.81
CA THR A 96 -0.81 -1.14 -5.45
C THR A 96 -0.60 -0.92 -6.95
N GLN A 97 0.62 -1.08 -7.45
CA GLN A 97 0.94 -0.97 -8.87
C GLN A 97 0.88 -2.31 -9.62
N LEU A 98 0.81 -3.44 -8.91
CA LEU A 98 0.92 -4.77 -9.52
C LEU A 98 -0.36 -5.19 -10.21
N ASP A 99 -0.19 -6.01 -11.24
CA ASP A 99 -1.31 -6.75 -11.83
C ASP A 99 -1.84 -7.84 -10.87
N ARG A 100 -2.96 -8.45 -11.25
CA ARG A 100 -3.64 -9.44 -10.40
C ARG A 100 -2.89 -10.78 -10.34
N ALA A 101 -2.05 -11.11 -11.32
CA ALA A 101 -1.25 -12.33 -11.29
C ALA A 101 0.00 -12.19 -10.39
N SER A 102 0.62 -11.02 -10.36
CA SER A 102 1.83 -10.73 -9.57
C SER A 102 1.51 -10.42 -8.11
N HIS A 103 0.35 -9.85 -7.83
CA HIS A 103 -0.05 -9.42 -6.48
C HIS A 103 0.07 -10.53 -5.41
N PRO A 104 -0.42 -11.77 -5.60
CA PRO A 104 -0.31 -12.83 -4.59
C PRO A 104 1.14 -13.20 -4.26
N LEU A 105 2.05 -13.14 -5.25
CA LEU A 105 3.45 -13.48 -5.05
C LEU A 105 4.13 -12.48 -4.09
N VAL A 106 3.96 -11.19 -4.34
CA VAL A 106 4.56 -10.15 -3.47
C VAL A 106 3.89 -10.15 -2.10
N GLN A 107 2.57 -10.38 -2.02
CA GLN A 107 1.88 -10.51 -0.74
C GLN A 107 2.43 -11.68 0.09
N LYS A 108 2.74 -12.82 -0.55
CA LYS A 108 3.40 -13.95 0.10
C LYS A 108 4.80 -13.59 0.60
N LEU A 109 5.59 -12.87 -0.20
CA LEU A 109 6.93 -12.40 0.21
C LEU A 109 6.85 -11.48 1.44
N ILE A 110 5.87 -10.56 1.49
CA ILE A 110 5.64 -9.69 2.65
C ILE A 110 5.35 -10.55 3.89
N CYS A 111 4.40 -11.49 3.80
CA CYS A 111 4.05 -12.37 4.91
C CYS A 111 5.24 -13.21 5.39
N GLN A 112 6.04 -13.74 4.46
CA GLN A 112 7.18 -14.59 4.78
C GLN A 112 8.32 -13.82 5.44
N HIS A 113 8.73 -12.69 4.83
CA HIS A 113 9.94 -11.98 5.23
C HIS A 113 9.68 -10.87 6.24
N VAL A 114 8.67 -10.02 6.01
CA VAL A 114 8.38 -8.87 6.88
C VAL A 114 7.70 -9.32 8.17
N LEU A 115 6.77 -10.28 8.09
CA LEU A 115 6.08 -10.82 9.27
C LEU A 115 6.73 -12.08 9.86
N GLY A 116 7.81 -12.59 9.23
CA GLY A 116 8.46 -13.83 9.66
C GLY A 116 7.52 -15.05 9.63
N GLY A 117 6.53 -15.06 8.72
CA GLY A 117 5.50 -16.09 8.63
C GLY A 117 4.37 -16.00 9.66
N ASN A 118 4.44 -15.10 10.64
CA ASN A 118 3.40 -14.95 11.66
C ASN A 118 2.28 -14.00 11.19
N THR A 119 1.22 -14.57 10.63
CA THR A 119 0.07 -13.83 10.08
C THR A 119 -1.08 -13.63 11.07
N LYS A 120 -0.88 -13.89 12.37
CA LYS A 120 -1.95 -13.75 13.39
C LYS A 120 -2.54 -12.34 13.44
N CYS A 121 -1.71 -11.30 13.24
CA CYS A 121 -2.13 -9.90 13.21
C CYS A 121 -3.11 -9.57 12.06
N LEU A 122 -3.19 -10.40 11.03
CA LEU A 122 -4.08 -10.21 9.89
C LEU A 122 -5.51 -10.68 10.19
N LYS A 123 -5.69 -11.55 11.19
CA LYS A 123 -7.01 -12.06 11.62
C LYS A 123 -7.78 -11.04 12.45
N GLN A 124 -7.08 -10.06 13.01
CA GLN A 124 -7.69 -9.01 13.81
C GLN A 124 -8.09 -7.83 12.89
N PRO A 125 -9.27 -7.24 13.06
CA PRO A 125 -9.63 -6.02 12.34
C PRO A 125 -8.69 -4.87 12.75
N ILE A 126 -8.47 -3.91 11.85
CA ILE A 126 -7.76 -2.68 12.20
C ILE A 126 -8.63 -1.93 13.22
N PRO A 127 -8.10 -1.52 14.38
CA PRO A 127 -8.87 -0.75 15.36
C PRO A 127 -9.43 0.54 14.77
N GLU A 128 -10.62 0.92 15.20
CA GLU A 128 -11.20 2.20 14.80
C GLU A 128 -10.33 3.37 15.29
N PRO A 129 -9.98 4.34 14.43
CA PRO A 129 -9.19 5.49 14.84
C PRO A 129 -9.93 6.32 15.91
N PRO A 130 -9.30 6.63 17.06
CA PRO A 130 -9.96 7.41 18.10
C PRO A 130 -10.29 8.82 17.60
N LYS A 131 -11.52 9.28 17.89
CA LYS A 131 -12.02 10.64 17.61
C LYS A 131 -12.16 11.01 16.13
N LYS A 132 -12.29 10.04 15.23
CA LYS A 132 -12.61 10.31 13.82
C LYS A 132 -13.97 9.72 13.48
N ASN A 133 -14.84 10.56 12.91
CA ASN A 133 -16.04 10.10 12.24
C ASN A 133 -15.58 9.33 11.00
N CYS A 134 -15.54 8.01 11.07
CA CYS A 134 -15.00 7.14 10.03
C CYS A 134 -16.07 6.17 9.51
N VAL A 135 -15.94 5.76 8.26
CA VAL A 135 -16.71 4.69 7.65
C VAL A 135 -15.77 3.54 7.31
N GLN A 136 -16.21 2.31 7.58
CA GLN A 136 -15.44 1.12 7.23
C GLN A 136 -15.74 0.70 5.78
N VAL A 137 -14.70 0.57 4.97
CA VAL A 137 -14.78 0.08 3.58
C VAL A 137 -13.71 -1.00 3.38
N GLU A 138 -14.12 -2.21 3.00
CA GLU A 138 -13.22 -3.35 2.72
C GLU A 138 -12.17 -3.60 3.84
N GLY A 139 -12.56 -3.39 5.10
CA GLY A 139 -11.71 -3.58 6.29
C GLY A 139 -10.80 -2.41 6.65
N TYR A 140 -10.91 -1.28 5.95
CA TYR A 140 -10.15 -0.05 6.20
C TYR A 140 -11.05 1.09 6.66
N TRP A 141 -10.51 1.98 7.49
CA TRP A 141 -11.24 3.13 8.02
C TRP A 141 -10.96 4.38 7.20
N ILE A 142 -12.00 4.93 6.59
CA ILE A 142 -11.92 6.14 5.76
C ILE A 142 -12.64 7.26 6.49
N SER A 143 -12.06 8.46 6.49
CA SER A 143 -12.69 9.63 7.12
C SER A 143 -14.02 9.93 6.43
N LYS A 144 -15.08 10.07 7.23
CA LYS A 144 -16.41 10.42 6.76
C LYS A 144 -16.44 11.89 6.35
N GLY A 145 -17.01 12.19 5.20
CA GLY A 145 -17.28 13.57 4.77
C GLY A 145 -18.61 14.11 5.29
N ASP A 146 -18.92 15.35 4.93
CA ASP A 146 -20.09 16.07 5.42
C ASP A 146 -21.41 15.71 4.71
N MET A 147 -21.34 14.97 3.61
CA MET A 147 -22.54 14.54 2.86
C MET A 147 -23.15 13.27 3.45
N GLU A 148 -24.41 13.01 3.09
CA GLU A 148 -25.10 11.77 3.44
C GLU A 148 -24.40 10.55 2.83
N LEU A 149 -24.38 9.44 3.58
CA LEU A 149 -23.81 8.18 3.13
C LEU A 149 -24.77 7.52 2.15
N VAL A 150 -24.36 7.39 0.89
CA VAL A 150 -25.18 6.76 -0.14
C VAL A 150 -24.48 5.52 -0.67
N ILE A 151 -25.10 4.36 -0.46
CA ILE A 151 -24.67 3.09 -1.06
C ILE A 151 -25.52 2.89 -2.32
N ASP A 152 -24.91 3.13 -3.49
CA ASP A 152 -25.56 2.88 -4.77
C ASP A 152 -25.70 1.37 -5.01
N SER A 153 -26.94 0.87 -4.88
CA SER A 153 -27.30 -0.53 -5.11
C SER A 153 -27.22 -0.96 -6.57
N SER A 154 -27.19 0.00 -7.52
CA SER A 154 -27.06 -0.29 -8.95
C SER A 154 -25.60 -0.57 -9.36
N TYR A 155 -24.62 -0.13 -8.56
CA TYR A 155 -23.21 -0.36 -8.84
C TYR A 155 -22.81 -1.81 -8.51
N THR A 156 -22.52 -2.60 -9.55
CA THR A 156 -22.17 -4.01 -9.37
C THR A 156 -20.71 -4.18 -8.96
N LEU A 157 -20.50 -4.54 -7.69
CA LEU A 157 -19.19 -4.90 -7.14
C LEU A 157 -18.80 -6.33 -7.52
N THR A 158 -18.27 -6.50 -8.73
CA THR A 158 -17.67 -7.77 -9.17
C THR A 158 -16.45 -8.13 -8.32
N PRO A 159 -15.99 -9.40 -8.30
CA PRO A 159 -14.82 -9.81 -7.51
C PRO A 159 -13.57 -8.95 -7.78
N THR A 160 -13.29 -8.65 -9.04
CA THR A 160 -12.15 -7.78 -9.43
C THR A 160 -12.34 -6.35 -8.94
N VAL A 161 -13.55 -5.80 -9.04
CA VAL A 161 -13.85 -4.45 -8.56
C VAL A 161 -13.72 -4.37 -7.04
N LYS A 162 -14.12 -5.40 -6.29
CA LYS A 162 -13.91 -5.46 -4.83
C LYS A 162 -12.43 -5.47 -4.45
N LEU A 163 -11.59 -6.19 -5.19
CA LEU A 163 -10.14 -6.14 -4.97
C LEU A 163 -9.58 -4.73 -5.24
N ASN A 164 -10.02 -4.07 -6.32
CA ASN A 164 -9.63 -2.68 -6.62
C ASN A 164 -10.10 -1.73 -5.51
N LEU A 165 -11.34 -1.91 -5.03
CA LEU A 165 -11.92 -1.14 -3.94
C LEU A 165 -11.13 -1.31 -2.64
N ARG A 166 -10.71 -2.54 -2.31
CA ARG A 166 -9.90 -2.81 -1.12
C ARG A 166 -8.54 -2.13 -1.20
N ASP A 167 -7.88 -2.20 -2.36
CA ASP A 167 -6.58 -1.53 -2.56
C ASP A 167 -6.74 0.00 -2.50
N LEU A 168 -7.80 0.54 -3.10
CA LEU A 168 -8.13 1.96 -3.01
C LEU A 168 -8.46 2.39 -1.57
N ALA A 169 -9.26 1.61 -0.84
CA ALA A 169 -9.63 1.87 0.54
C ALA A 169 -8.41 1.87 1.45
N ARG A 170 -7.45 0.94 1.26
CA ARG A 170 -6.16 0.95 1.96
C ARG A 170 -5.41 2.25 1.73
N VAL A 171 -5.31 2.69 0.47
CA VAL A 171 -4.55 3.90 0.11
C VAL A 171 -5.21 5.15 0.67
N VAL A 172 -6.53 5.29 0.52
CA VAL A 172 -7.31 6.44 1.01
C VAL A 172 -7.30 6.48 2.55
N SER A 173 -7.45 5.34 3.22
CA SER A 173 -7.37 5.21 4.68
C SER A 173 -6.01 5.67 5.22
N ALA A 174 -4.92 5.36 4.51
CA ALA A 174 -3.59 5.83 4.87
C ALA A 174 -3.47 7.36 4.80
N GLY A 175 -4.09 8.01 3.80
CA GLY A 175 -4.16 9.49 3.72
C GLY A 175 -2.81 10.22 3.66
N THR A 176 -1.72 9.52 3.33
CA THR A 176 -0.36 10.06 3.44
C THR A 176 0.19 10.68 2.15
N HIS A 177 -0.36 10.31 0.99
CA HIS A 177 0.18 10.72 -0.31
C HIS A 177 -0.93 10.93 -1.34
N PRO A 178 -0.74 11.85 -2.30
CA PRO A 178 -1.57 11.92 -3.50
C PRO A 178 -1.57 10.58 -4.25
N VAL A 179 -2.73 10.22 -4.79
CA VAL A 179 -2.97 8.93 -5.45
C VAL A 179 -3.25 9.16 -6.92
N LEU A 180 -2.58 8.39 -7.77
CA LEU A 180 -2.84 8.35 -9.19
C LEU A 180 -3.44 6.99 -9.54
N ILE A 181 -4.59 6.98 -10.21
CA ILE A 181 -5.23 5.76 -10.70
C ILE A 181 -5.07 5.72 -12.21
N GLN A 182 -4.36 4.72 -12.71
CA GLN A 182 -4.09 4.52 -14.13
C GLN A 182 -4.76 3.25 -14.66
N GLY A 183 -4.89 3.14 -15.97
CA GLY A 183 -5.52 2.03 -16.68
C GLY A 183 -6.32 2.54 -17.89
N GLU A 184 -6.82 1.65 -18.71
CA GLU A 184 -7.58 1.99 -19.93
C GLU A 184 -8.78 2.89 -19.64
N THR A 185 -9.14 3.75 -20.59
CA THR A 185 -10.36 4.54 -20.51
C THR A 185 -11.59 3.61 -20.46
N SER A 186 -12.64 4.04 -19.76
CA SER A 186 -13.92 3.31 -19.65
C SER A 186 -13.94 2.02 -18.80
N VAL A 187 -12.83 1.62 -18.15
CA VAL A 187 -12.81 0.47 -17.21
C VAL A 187 -13.43 0.74 -15.83
N GLY A 188 -14.13 1.86 -15.67
CA GLY A 188 -14.87 2.18 -14.43
C GLY A 188 -14.06 2.85 -13.31
N LYS A 189 -12.84 3.37 -13.56
CA LYS A 189 -12.03 4.09 -12.56
C LYS A 189 -12.81 5.23 -11.88
N THR A 190 -13.40 6.12 -12.68
CA THR A 190 -14.17 7.27 -12.18
C THR A 190 -15.43 6.81 -11.43
N SER A 191 -16.09 5.76 -11.92
CA SER A 191 -17.27 5.20 -11.26
C SER A 191 -16.93 4.60 -9.89
N LEU A 192 -15.79 3.91 -9.77
CA LEU A 192 -15.31 3.37 -8.50
C LEU A 192 -14.96 4.49 -7.50
N ILE A 193 -14.31 5.56 -7.94
CA ILE A 193 -14.01 6.73 -7.09
C ILE A 193 -15.31 7.39 -6.63
N LYS A 194 -16.26 7.61 -7.54
CA LYS A 194 -17.57 8.19 -7.20
C LYS A 194 -18.33 7.33 -6.20
N TRP A 195 -18.32 6.01 -6.38
CA TRP A 195 -18.96 5.07 -5.47
C TRP A 195 -18.31 5.11 -4.08
N LEU A 196 -16.97 5.13 -4.01
CA LEU A 196 -16.25 5.24 -2.74
C LEU A 196 -16.54 6.57 -2.04
N ALA A 197 -16.59 7.67 -2.80
CA ALA A 197 -16.88 8.99 -2.26
C ALA A 197 -18.31 9.06 -1.69
N ALA A 198 -19.31 8.59 -2.44
CA ALA A 198 -20.71 8.55 -2.00
C ALA A 198 -20.90 7.66 -0.76
N SER A 199 -20.31 6.46 -0.75
CA SER A 199 -20.41 5.53 0.38
C SER A 199 -19.70 6.02 1.65
N THR A 200 -18.81 7.02 1.53
CA THR A 200 -18.09 7.62 2.67
C THR A 200 -18.52 9.06 2.96
N GLY A 201 -19.54 9.58 2.25
CA GLY A 201 -20.03 10.96 2.43
C GLY A 201 -19.06 12.04 1.94
N ASN A 202 -18.03 11.65 1.17
CA ASN A 202 -17.02 12.56 0.65
C ASN A 202 -17.42 13.13 -0.71
N GLN A 203 -17.12 14.41 -0.95
CA GLN A 203 -17.42 15.06 -2.22
C GLN A 203 -16.44 14.62 -3.31
N CYS A 204 -16.96 14.08 -4.41
CA CYS A 204 -16.16 13.74 -5.59
C CYS A 204 -16.24 14.88 -6.61
N VAL A 205 -15.25 15.77 -6.61
CA VAL A 205 -15.13 16.85 -7.60
C VAL A 205 -14.36 16.35 -8.83
N ARG A 206 -15.00 16.42 -10.00
CA ARG A 206 -14.32 16.16 -11.27
C ARG A 206 -13.81 17.47 -11.85
N ILE A 207 -12.50 17.62 -11.90
CA ILE A 207 -11.82 18.72 -12.58
C ILE A 207 -11.37 18.21 -13.95
N ASN A 208 -11.88 18.81 -15.02
CA ASN A 208 -11.35 18.58 -16.36
C ASN A 208 -10.44 19.77 -16.68
N ASN A 209 -9.16 19.50 -16.91
CA ASN A 209 -8.22 20.49 -17.48
C ASN A 209 -8.28 20.45 -19.00
#